data_AF-A0A379T0L8-F1
#
_entry.id   AF-A0A379T0L8-F1
#
_cell.length_a   1.000
_cell.length_b   1.000
_cell.length_c   1.000
_cell.angle_alpha   90.00
_cell.angle_beta   90.00
_cell.angle_gamma   90.00
#
_symmetry.space_group_name_H-M   'P 1'
#
loop_
_entity.id
_entity.type
_entity.pdbx_description
1 polymer ?
#
loop_
_entity_poly.entity_id
_entity_poly.type
_entity_poly.pdbx_seq_one_letter_code
_entity_poly.pdbx_strand_id
1 'polypeptide(L)'
;MIMRRSISLMRHNISALPVLEASQEAALQSLVLQAWKALGCKGWGRIDVMLDSDGQFYLLEANTSPGMTSHSLVPMAARQAGMSFSQLVVRILELAD
;
A
#
# COMPACT_ATOMS: atom_id res chain seq x y z
N MET A 1 8.89 6.69 -2.79
CA MET A 1 7.88 6.04 -1.94
C MET A 1 6.90 5.29 -2.83
N ILE A 2 7.08 3.97 -2.97
CA ILE A 2 6.11 3.11 -3.67
C ILE A 2 5.10 2.69 -2.59
N MET A 3 4.06 3.48 -2.42
CA MET A 3 2.90 3.11 -1.62
C MET A 3 1.81 2.70 -2.59
N ARG A 4 1.42 1.42 -2.60
CA ARG A 4 0.17 1.02 -3.22
C ARG A 4 -0.58 0.02 -2.34
N ARG A 5 -1.88 0.36 -2.25
CA ARG A 5 -3.06 -0.32 -1.71
C ARG A 5 -2.82 -1.74 -1.20
N SER A 6 -2.99 -1.92 0.10
CA SER A 6 -3.45 -3.17 0.66
C SER A 6 -4.73 -2.86 1.41
N ILE A 7 -5.84 -2.94 0.66
CA ILE A 7 -7.18 -2.85 1.25
C ILE A 7 -7.59 -4.28 1.58
N SER A 8 -7.64 -4.63 2.86
CA SER A 8 -8.22 -5.90 3.28
C SER A 8 -9.72 -5.68 3.47
N LEU A 9 -10.53 -6.24 2.57
CA LEU A 9 -11.98 -6.29 2.73
C LEU A 9 -12.35 -7.69 3.22
N MET A 10 -12.84 -7.80 4.45
CA MET A 10 -13.58 -8.99 4.87
C MET A 10 -14.98 -8.97 4.24
N ARG A 11 -15.04 -9.35 2.97
CA ARG A 11 -16.14 -10.13 2.40
C ARG A 11 -15.52 -11.41 1.86
N HIS A 12 -16.23 -12.53 1.97
CA HIS A 12 -15.80 -13.91 1.68
C HIS A 12 -15.26 -14.21 0.24
N ASN A 13 -14.65 -13.26 -0.49
CA ASN A 13 -14.08 -13.50 -1.81
C ASN A 13 -13.03 -12.43 -2.17
N ILE A 14 -11.76 -12.83 -2.35
CA ILE A 14 -10.60 -11.95 -2.67
C ILE A 14 -10.62 -11.45 -4.14
N SER A 15 -11.68 -11.68 -4.90
CA SER A 15 -11.74 -11.41 -6.35
C SER A 15 -12.29 -10.03 -6.76
N ALA A 16 -12.68 -9.15 -5.82
CA ALA A 16 -13.20 -7.82 -6.16
C ALA A 16 -12.79 -6.77 -5.13
N LEU A 17 -11.65 -6.11 -5.34
CA LEU A 17 -11.45 -4.80 -4.73
C LEU A 17 -12.53 -3.86 -5.31
N PRO A 18 -13.35 -3.19 -4.49
CA PRO A 18 -14.27 -2.18 -4.98
C PRO A 18 -13.43 -1.12 -5.69
N VAL A 19 -13.89 -0.75 -6.88
CA VAL A 19 -13.35 0.42 -7.57
C VAL A 19 -13.68 1.61 -6.66
N LEU A 20 -12.65 2.21 -6.07
CA LEU A 20 -12.82 3.44 -5.29
C LEU A 20 -13.13 4.59 -6.24
N GLU A 21 -14.03 5.47 -5.82
CA GLU A 21 -14.19 6.77 -6.46
C GLU A 21 -12.88 7.57 -6.35
N ALA A 22 -12.63 8.49 -7.30
CA ALA A 22 -11.41 9.29 -7.31
C ALA A 22 -11.17 10.07 -6.00
N SER A 23 -12.26 10.55 -5.37
CA SER A 23 -12.21 11.22 -4.07
C SER A 23 -11.81 10.29 -2.92
N GLN A 24 -12.32 9.06 -2.91
CA GLN A 24 -11.97 8.05 -1.92
C GLN A 24 -10.51 7.59 -2.09
N GLU A 25 -10.04 7.47 -3.33
CA GLU A 25 -8.63 7.17 -3.61
C GLU A 25 -7.70 8.27 -3.10
N ALA A 26 -8.03 9.54 -3.36
CA ALA A 26 -7.26 10.68 -2.85
C ALA A 26 -7.25 10.73 -1.32
N ALA A 27 -8.40 10.46 -0.68
CA ALA A 27 -8.52 10.39 0.78
C ALA A 27 -7.67 9.26 1.37
N LEU A 28 -7.72 8.06 0.77
CA LEU A 28 -6.90 6.92 1.18
C LEU A 28 -5.41 7.21 1.04
N GLN A 29 -4.98 7.81 -0.08
CA GLN A 29 -3.58 8.19 -0.29
C GLN A 29 -3.13 9.19 0.78
N SER A 30 -3.94 10.22 1.04
CA SER A 30 -3.65 11.21 2.09
C SER A 30 -3.54 10.55 3.47
N LEU A 31 -4.46 9.67 3.82
CA LEU A 31 -4.46 8.94 5.10
C LEU A 31 -3.19 8.09 5.27
N VAL A 32 -2.83 7.31 4.26
CA VAL A 32 -1.63 6.45 4.28
C VAL A 32 -0.35 7.28 4.41
N LEU A 33 -0.25 8.41 3.69
CA LEU A 33 0.89 9.32 3.79
C LEU A 33 1.01 9.95 5.18
N GLN A 34 -0.11 10.35 5.78
CA GLN A 34 -0.15 10.92 7.11
C GLN A 34 0.26 9.88 8.16
N ALA A 35 -0.27 8.66 8.09
CA ALA A 35 0.08 7.57 8.99
C ALA A 35 1.58 7.26 8.94
N TRP A 36 2.15 7.16 7.74
CA TRP A 36 3.57 6.89 7.55
C TRP A 36 4.46 7.97 8.17
N LYS A 37 4.11 9.25 7.97
CA LYS A 37 4.82 10.39 8.56
C LYS A 37 4.67 10.43 10.08
N ALA A 38 3.46 10.18 10.59
CA ALA A 38 3.18 10.19 12.03
C ALA A 38 3.99 9.12 12.79
N LEU A 39 4.23 7.96 12.15
CA LEU A 39 5.07 6.89 12.68
C LEU A 39 6.59 7.14 12.54
N GLY A 40 7.00 8.25 11.91
CA GLY A 40 8.40 8.55 11.64
C GLY A 40 9.05 7.61 10.61
N CYS A 41 8.25 6.88 9.84
CA CYS A 41 8.75 5.92 8.87
C CYS A 41 9.42 6.63 7.68
N LYS A 42 10.46 6.00 7.12
CA LYS A 42 11.24 6.51 5.99
C LYS A 42 11.40 5.43 4.92
N GLY A 43 11.75 5.85 3.71
CA GLY A 43 12.01 4.94 2.59
C GLY A 43 10.74 4.29 2.03
N TRP A 44 10.55 3.01 2.31
CA TRP A 44 9.51 2.17 1.71
C TRP A 44 8.80 1.30 2.75
N GLY A 45 7.59 0.87 2.43
CA GLY A 45 6.79 -0.05 3.24
C GLY A 45 5.35 -0.08 2.78
N ARG A 46 4.47 -0.64 3.60
CA ARG A 46 3.06 -0.84 3.28
C ARG A 46 2.20 -0.47 4.48
N ILE A 47 1.16 0.31 4.25
CA ILE A 47 0.12 0.57 5.24
C ILE A 47 -1.13 -0.18 4.80
N ASP A 48 -1.68 -0.98 5.70
CA ASP A 48 -2.87 -1.76 5.45
C ASP A 48 -4.07 -0.99 5.99
N VAL A 49 -5.10 -0.87 5.16
CA VAL A 49 -6.29 -0.07 5.45
C VAL A 49 -7.53 -0.91 5.20
N MET A 50 -8.53 -0.77 6.05
CA MET A 50 -9.86 -1.35 5.84
C MET A 50 -10.85 -0.25 5.47
N LEU A 51 -11.76 -0.55 4.55
CA LEU A 51 -12.92 0.28 4.26
C LEU A 51 -14.16 -0.45 4.77
N ASP A 52 -14.91 0.17 5.69
CA ASP A 52 -16.16 -0.42 6.18
C ASP A 52 -17.34 -0.21 5.21
N SER A 53 -18.52 -0.70 5.58
CA SER A 53 -19.74 -0.55 4.77
C SER A 53 -20.25 0.88 4.67
N ASP A 54 -19.84 1.76 5.60
CA ASP A 54 -20.26 3.16 5.68
C ASP A 54 -19.26 4.09 4.98
N GLY A 55 -18.28 3.52 4.28
CA GLY A 55 -17.29 4.25 3.51
C GLY A 55 -16.17 4.85 4.36
N GLN A 56 -15.99 4.41 5.61
CA GLN A 56 -14.94 4.89 6.50
C GLN A 56 -13.67 4.04 6.39
N PHE A 57 -12.52 4.73 6.36
CA PHE A 57 -11.21 4.09 6.34
C PHE A 57 -10.64 3.90 7.75
N TYR A 58 -10.12 2.70 8.02
CA TYR A 58 -9.42 2.35 9.26
C TYR A 58 -8.02 1.86 8.96
N LEU A 59 -7.02 2.44 9.62
CA LEU A 59 -5.64 1.95 9.57
C LEU A 59 -5.56 0.66 10.38
N LEU A 60 -4.99 -0.40 9.80
CA LEU A 60 -4.82 -1.69 10.47
C LEU A 60 -3.41 -1.85 11.01
N GLU A 61 -2.42 -1.76 10.11
CA GLU A 61 -1.03 -1.98 10.45
C GLU A 61 -0.09 -1.24 9.51
N ALA A 62 1.13 -0.98 10.00
CA ALA A 62 2.24 -0.48 9.23
C ALA A 62 3.31 -1.57 9.10
N ASN A 63 3.51 -2.06 7.89
CA ASN A 63 4.59 -2.99 7.55
C ASN A 63 5.80 -2.19 7.07
N THR A 64 6.77 -1.98 7.94
CA THR A 64 8.04 -1.29 7.64
C THR A 64 9.02 -2.16 6.85
N SER A 65 8.79 -3.48 6.81
CA SER A 65 9.49 -4.44 5.95
C SER A 65 8.52 -5.50 5.45
N PRO A 66 7.67 -5.17 4.45
CA PRO A 66 6.68 -6.11 3.93
C PRO A 66 7.33 -7.23 3.11
N GLY A 67 6.55 -8.28 2.82
CA GLY A 67 7.00 -9.39 1.98
C GLY A 67 7.47 -8.95 0.58
N MET A 68 8.49 -9.64 0.07
CA MET A 68 9.17 -9.32 -1.20
C MET A 68 9.17 -10.49 -2.21
N THR A 69 8.30 -11.49 -2.02
CA THR A 69 8.13 -12.56 -3.02
C THR A 69 7.34 -12.06 -4.24
N SER A 70 7.35 -12.82 -5.33
CA SER A 70 6.56 -12.51 -6.55
C SER A 70 5.06 -12.37 -6.30
N HIS A 71 4.55 -12.95 -5.21
CA HIS A 71 3.14 -12.91 -4.80
C HIS A 71 2.86 -11.90 -3.68
N SER A 72 3.86 -11.13 -3.26
CA SER A 72 3.70 -10.09 -2.26
C SER A 72 3.16 -8.80 -2.88
N LEU A 73 2.37 -8.04 -2.10
CA LEU A 73 1.62 -6.88 -2.60
C LEU A 73 2.53 -5.74 -3.11
N VAL A 74 3.69 -5.50 -2.49
CA VAL A 74 4.60 -4.44 -2.98
C VAL A 74 5.23 -4.79 -4.33
N PRO A 75 5.85 -5.97 -4.53
CA PRO A 75 6.29 -6.40 -5.87
C PRO A 75 5.18 -6.43 -6.93
N MET A 76 3.98 -6.88 -6.58
CA MET A 76 2.83 -6.87 -7.48
C MET A 76 2.42 -5.45 -7.89
N ALA A 77 2.39 -4.52 -6.93
CA ALA A 77 2.07 -3.12 -7.20
C ALA A 77 3.14 -2.43 -8.06
N ALA A 78 4.42 -2.70 -7.82
CA ALA A 78 5.52 -2.20 -8.64
C ALA A 78 5.37 -2.67 -10.10
N ARG A 79 5.08 -3.96 -10.30
CA ARG A 79 4.82 -4.52 -11.63
C ARG A 79 3.65 -3.84 -12.33
N GLN A 80 2.55 -3.62 -11.61
CA GLN A 80 1.38 -2.91 -12.15
C GLN A 80 1.73 -1.46 -12.55
N ALA A 81 2.69 -0.84 -11.86
CA ALA A 81 3.23 0.48 -12.18
C ALA A 81 4.33 0.45 -13.27
N GLY A 82 4.54 -0.68 -13.95
CA GLY A 82 5.55 -0.83 -15.00
C GLY A 82 6.98 -1.01 -14.50
N MET A 83 7.18 -1.30 -13.21
CA MET A 83 8.49 -1.48 -12.58
C MET A 83 8.79 -2.96 -12.38
N SER A 84 9.95 -3.43 -12.87
CA SER A 84 10.44 -4.78 -12.62
C SER A 84 10.85 -4.97 -11.15
N PHE A 85 10.94 -6.22 -10.70
CA PHE A 85 11.40 -6.49 -9.34
C PHE A 85 12.81 -5.95 -9.06
N SER A 86 13.73 -6.09 -10.03
CA SER A 86 15.08 -5.55 -9.90
C SER A 86 15.09 -4.02 -9.80
N GLN A 87 14.24 -3.34 -10.57
CA GLN A 87 14.09 -1.87 -10.46
C GLN A 87 13.52 -1.46 -9.09
N LEU A 88 12.56 -2.22 -8.55
CA LEU A 88 12.05 -2.01 -7.20
C LEU A 88 13.16 -2.14 -6.15
N VAL A 89 13.98 -3.19 -6.24
CA VAL A 89 15.10 -3.41 -5.30
C VAL A 89 16.10 -2.26 -5.38
N VAL A 90 16.52 -1.87 -6.59
CA VAL A 90 17.43 -0.71 -6.77
C VAL A 90 16.81 0.55 -6.18
N ARG A 91 15.51 0.79 -6.42
CA ARG A 91 14.82 1.96 -5.87
C ARG A 91 14.76 1.96 -4.34
N ILE A 92 14.66 0.80 -3.71
CA ILE A 92 14.72 0.68 -2.24
C ILE A 92 16.13 1.02 -1.75
N LEU A 93 17.17 0.53 -2.42
CA LEU A 93 18.57 0.82 -2.07
C LEU A 93 18.89 2.32 -2.18
N GLU A 94 18.37 3.01 -3.21
CA GLU A 94 18.52 4.47 -3.37
C GLU A 94 17.88 5.29 -2.25
N LEU A 95 17.00 4.69 -1.44
CA LEU A 95 16.32 5.35 -0.31
C LEU A 95 16.99 5.04 1.04
N ALA A 96 18.03 4.21 1.06
CA ALA A 96 18.79 3.91 2.25
C ALA A 96 19.90 4.96 2.43
N ASP A 97 19.83 5.69 3.55
CA ASP A 97 20.89 6.63 4.00
C ASP A 97 22.00 5.86 4.74
#